data_AF-L8MZ32-F1
#
_entry.id   AF-L8MZ32-F1
#
_cell.length_a   1.000
_cell.length_b   1.000
_cell.length_c   1.000
_cell.angle_alpha   90.00
_cell.angle_beta   90.00
_cell.angle_gamma   90.00
#
_symmetry.space_group_name_H-M   'P 1'
#
loop_
_entity.id
_entity.type
_entity.pdbx_description
1 polymer ?
#
loop_
_entity_poly.entity_id
_entity_poly.type
_entity_poly.pdbx_seq_one_letter_code
_entity_poly.pdbx_strand_id
1 'polypeptide(L)'
;LVRAAHDRSLDQNSERLWQKLESQPVRFEQEIKVPEAGKRKARIAKLAVRFSKVNLRVPYRFDNRDPLPVYAVYATEIDCPEGETPLEWMLLTTEVVEDLETAIKILRWYTYRWRVEDFHKILAQ
;
A
#
# COMPACT_ATOMS: atom_id res chain seq x y z
N LEU A 1 6.28 1.80 -8.21
CA LEU A 1 5.50 1.72 -6.95
C LEU A 1 4.34 2.71 -7.01
N VAL A 2 3.11 2.24 -6.86
CA VAL A 2 1.90 3.08 -6.86
C VAL A 2 0.96 2.67 -5.72
N ARG A 3 0.21 3.61 -5.14
CA ARG A 3 -0.89 3.27 -4.22
C ARG A 3 -2.15 2.97 -5.03
N ALA A 4 -2.77 1.83 -4.76
CA ALA A 4 -4.06 1.51 -5.35
C ALA A 4 -5.14 2.44 -4.77
N ALA A 5 -5.94 3.03 -5.66
CA ALA A 5 -7.08 3.87 -5.30
C ALA A 5 -8.44 3.20 -5.57
N HIS A 6 -8.43 2.04 -6.23
CA HIS A 6 -9.64 1.32 -6.64
C HIS A 6 -9.45 -0.16 -6.36
N ASP A 7 -10.52 -0.81 -5.86
CA ASP A 7 -10.55 -2.24 -5.61
C ASP A 7 -10.78 -3.04 -6.91
N ARG A 8 -9.66 -3.33 -7.58
CA ARG A 8 -9.64 -3.98 -8.90
C ARG A 8 -9.94 -5.47 -8.77
N SER A 9 -10.65 -6.02 -9.75
CA SER A 9 -10.83 -7.46 -9.89
C SER A 9 -9.53 -8.14 -10.28
N LEU A 10 -9.30 -9.32 -9.70
CA LEU A 10 -8.12 -10.15 -9.93
C LEU A 10 -8.38 -11.33 -10.88
N ASP A 11 -9.62 -11.79 -10.96
CA ASP A 11 -10.01 -12.93 -11.78
C ASP A 11 -11.40 -12.77 -12.42
N GLN A 12 -11.86 -13.82 -13.11
CA GLN A 12 -13.19 -13.87 -13.72
C GLN A 12 -14.32 -14.07 -12.69
N ASN A 13 -14.00 -14.61 -11.51
CA ASN A 13 -14.96 -14.85 -10.43
C ASN A 13 -15.19 -13.63 -9.55
N SER A 14 -14.64 -12.47 -9.95
CA SER A 14 -14.73 -11.21 -9.22
C SER A 14 -14.01 -11.20 -7.87
N GLU A 15 -12.97 -12.03 -7.67
CA GLU A 15 -12.04 -11.87 -6.53
C GLU A 15 -11.47 -10.45 -6.55
N ARG A 16 -11.52 -9.78 -5.39
CA ARG A 16 -11.13 -8.38 -5.23
C ARG A 16 -9.76 -8.23 -4.60
N LEU A 17 -9.05 -7.17 -4.95
CA LEU A 17 -7.69 -6.90 -4.49
C LEU A 17 -7.63 -6.80 -2.96
N TRP A 18 -8.54 -6.04 -2.34
CA TRP A 18 -8.55 -5.90 -0.87
C TRP A 18 -8.91 -7.21 -0.19
N GLN A 19 -9.98 -7.87 -0.64
CA GLN A 19 -10.41 -9.16 -0.12
C GLN A 19 -9.30 -10.21 -0.17
N LYS A 20 -8.58 -10.30 -1.30
CA LYS A 20 -7.47 -11.24 -1.47
C LYS A 20 -6.37 -11.00 -0.44
N LEU A 21 -5.94 -9.75 -0.28
CA LEU A 21 -4.85 -9.42 0.64
C LEU A 21 -5.28 -9.49 2.10
N GLU A 22 -6.52 -9.12 2.45
CA GLU A 22 -7.07 -9.26 3.81
C GLU A 22 -7.13 -10.71 4.27
N SER A 23 -7.46 -11.64 3.36
CA SER A 23 -7.48 -13.08 3.66
C SER A 23 -6.09 -13.69 3.90
N GLN A 24 -5.00 -12.98 3.56
CA GLN A 24 -3.66 -13.47 3.79
C GLN A 24 -3.26 -13.34 5.27
N PRO A 25 -2.48 -14.31 5.81
CA PRO A 25 -1.86 -14.14 7.10
C PRO A 25 -0.96 -12.90 7.11
N VAL A 26 -0.97 -12.17 8.23
CA VAL A 26 0.05 -11.14 8.50
C VAL A 26 1.42 -11.83 8.44
N ARG A 27 2.29 -11.33 7.57
CA ARG A 27 3.62 -11.91 7.35
C ARG A 27 4.61 -11.39 8.39
N PHE A 28 4.51 -10.12 8.75
CA PHE A 28 5.30 -9.46 9.77
C PHE A 28 4.67 -8.13 10.17
N GLU A 29 5.20 -7.53 11.23
CA GLU A 29 4.83 -6.19 11.68
C GLU A 29 6.00 -5.23 11.42
N GLN A 30 5.70 -3.99 11.04
CA GLN A 30 6.70 -2.97 10.75
C GLN A 30 6.35 -1.65 11.40
N GLU A 31 7.30 -1.08 12.13
CA GLU A 31 7.17 0.30 12.62
C GLU A 31 7.63 1.30 11.59
N ILE A 32 6.87 2.38 11.42
CA ILE A 32 7.25 3.50 10.56
C ILE A 32 7.09 4.83 11.29
N LYS A 33 7.98 5.77 10.97
CA LYS A 33 7.90 7.15 11.45
C LYS A 33 6.93 7.92 10.57
N VAL A 34 5.82 8.35 11.15
CA VAL A 34 4.82 9.20 10.52
C VAL A 34 5.19 10.65 10.84
N PRO A 35 5.52 11.49 9.85
CA PRO A 35 5.84 12.89 10.10
C PRO A 35 4.57 13.69 10.42
N GLU A 36 4.74 14.80 11.13
CA GLU A 36 3.67 15.78 11.32
C GLU A 36 3.22 16.34 9.97
N ALA A 37 1.91 16.45 9.76
CA ALA A 37 1.36 17.03 8.54
C ALA A 37 -0.03 17.64 8.80
N GLY A 38 -0.14 18.96 8.68
CA GLY A 38 -1.41 19.67 8.91
C GLY A 38 -1.92 19.45 10.33
N LYS A 39 -3.01 18.68 10.47
CA LYS A 39 -3.60 18.32 11.78
C LYS A 39 -3.05 17.02 12.38
N ARG A 40 -2.30 16.22 11.60
CA ARG A 40 -1.76 14.92 12.04
C ARG A 40 -0.46 15.13 12.81
N LYS A 41 -0.37 14.59 14.03
CA LYS A 41 0.86 14.66 14.84
C LYS A 41 1.91 13.67 14.37
N ALA A 42 3.18 14.00 14.59
CA ALA A 42 4.26 13.05 14.39
C ALA A 42 4.12 11.88 15.38
N ARG A 43 4.25 10.65 14.89
CA ARG A 43 4.12 9.44 15.70
C ARG A 43 4.81 8.23 15.06
N ILE A 44 4.98 7.17 15.84
CA ILE A 44 5.37 5.86 15.33
C ILE A 44 4.07 5.07 15.08
N ALA A 45 3.90 4.55 13.88
CA ALA A 45 2.79 3.67 13.53
C ALA A 45 3.30 2.24 13.38
N LYS A 46 2.63 1.30 14.03
CA LYS A 46 2.89 -0.13 13.90
C LYS A 46 1.98 -0.70 12.81
N LEU A 47 2.54 -1.31 11.78
CA LEU A 47 1.79 -1.81 10.62
C LEU A 47 1.80 -3.33 10.58
N ALA A 48 0.64 -3.97 10.46
CA ALA A 48 0.52 -5.35 10.03
C ALA A 48 0.71 -5.41 8.51
N VAL A 49 1.69 -6.19 8.04
CA VAL A 49 2.05 -6.26 6.62
C VAL A 49 1.67 -7.61 6.02
N ARG A 50 1.00 -7.54 4.88
CA ARG A 50 0.64 -8.69 4.02
C ARG A 50 1.17 -8.40 2.62
N PHE A 51 1.58 -9.43 1.90
CA PHE A 51 1.96 -9.26 0.50
C PHE A 51 1.67 -10.52 -0.30
N SER A 52 1.39 -10.32 -1.59
CA SER A 52 1.07 -11.41 -2.51
C SER A 52 1.30 -10.99 -3.96
N LYS A 53 1.59 -11.96 -4.82
CA LYS A 53 1.54 -11.78 -6.27
C LYS A 53 0.07 -11.80 -6.71
N VAL A 54 -0.33 -10.82 -7.51
CA VAL A 54 -1.71 -10.67 -8.00
C VAL A 54 -1.71 -10.41 -9.50
N ASN A 55 -2.79 -10.81 -10.18
CA ASN A 55 -3.00 -10.50 -11.59
C ASN A 55 -4.10 -9.47 -11.69
N LEU A 56 -3.79 -8.23 -12.06
CA LEU A 56 -4.82 -7.20 -12.20
C LEU A 56 -5.57 -7.43 -13.51
N ARG A 57 -6.90 -7.55 -13.42
CA ARG A 57 -7.73 -7.61 -14.63
C ARG A 57 -7.71 -6.27 -15.34
N VAL A 58 -7.62 -6.32 -16.66
CA VAL A 58 -7.78 -5.16 -17.51
C VAL A 58 -9.26 -4.73 -17.51
N PRO A 59 -9.60 -3.43 -17.49
CA PRO A 59 -10.98 -2.99 -17.57
C PRO A 59 -11.68 -3.59 -18.80
N TYR A 60 -12.97 -3.92 -18.67
CA TYR A 60 -13.79 -4.55 -19.71
C TYR A 60 -13.72 -3.85 -21.08
N ARG A 61 -13.50 -2.53 -21.11
CA ARG A 61 -13.34 -1.77 -22.36
C ARG A 61 -12.08 -2.13 -23.15
N PHE A 62 -11.16 -2.88 -22.56
CA PHE A 62 -9.90 -3.31 -23.16
C PHE A 62 -9.68 -4.83 -22.97
N ASP A 63 -10.77 -5.63 -23.01
CA ASP A 63 -10.81 -7.08 -22.72
C ASP A 63 -9.89 -7.94 -23.61
N ASN A 64 -9.31 -7.37 -24.68
CA ASN A 64 -8.33 -8.03 -25.54
C ASN A 64 -6.88 -7.97 -24.99
N ARG A 65 -6.68 -7.56 -23.75
CA ARG A 65 -5.34 -7.49 -23.12
C ARG A 65 -5.22 -8.50 -22.00
N ASP A 66 -4.02 -9.07 -21.89
CA ASP A 66 -3.70 -10.02 -20.84
C ASP A 66 -3.75 -9.37 -19.45
N PRO A 67 -4.13 -10.12 -18.41
CA PRO A 67 -4.01 -9.69 -17.03
C PRO A 67 -2.58 -9.23 -16.71
N LEU A 68 -2.46 -8.19 -15.89
CA LEU A 68 -1.16 -7.61 -15.55
C LEU A 68 -0.63 -8.21 -14.24
N PRO A 69 0.41 -9.08 -14.27
CA PRO A 69 1.01 -9.63 -13.07
C PRO A 69 1.79 -8.53 -12.33
N VAL A 70 1.48 -8.32 -11.07
CA VAL A 70 2.16 -7.38 -10.17
C VAL A 70 2.24 -7.97 -8.77
N TYR A 71 3.00 -7.32 -7.89
CA TYR A 71 3.02 -7.63 -6.47
C TYR A 71 2.26 -6.55 -5.69
N ALA A 72 1.45 -7.00 -4.74
CA ALA A 72 0.70 -6.17 -3.82
C ALA A 72 1.31 -6.25 -2.42
N VAL A 73 1.49 -5.10 -1.77
CA VAL A 73 1.86 -4.98 -0.36
C VAL A 73 0.73 -4.22 0.33
N TYR A 74 0.06 -4.88 1.26
CA TYR A 74 -1.03 -4.34 2.04
C TYR A 74 -0.57 -4.13 3.49
N ALA A 75 -0.52 -2.88 3.92
CA ALA A 75 -0.10 -2.49 5.25
C ALA A 75 -1.21 -1.74 5.98
N THR A 76 -1.62 -2.26 7.13
CA THR A 76 -2.71 -1.73 7.96
C THR A 76 -2.18 -1.40 9.34
N GLU A 77 -2.49 -0.23 9.85
CA GLU A 77 -2.07 0.18 11.19
C GLU A 77 -2.77 -0.64 12.28
N ILE A 78 -1.96 -1.08 13.25
CA ILE A 78 -2.38 -1.75 14.47
C ILE A 78 -2.42 -0.70 15.58
N ASP A 79 -3.46 -0.77 16.42
CA ASP A 79 -3.62 0.06 17.62
C ASP A 79 -3.47 1.57 17.36
N CYS A 80 -4.14 2.06 16.31
CA CYS A 80 -4.11 3.48 15.97
C CYS A 80 -4.62 4.34 17.15
N PRO A 81 -3.91 5.42 17.54
CA PRO A 81 -4.34 6.29 18.63
C PRO A 81 -5.72 6.91 18.39
N GLU A 82 -6.47 7.13 19.47
CA GLU A 82 -7.77 7.78 19.40
C GLU A 82 -7.66 9.19 18.80
N GLY A 83 -8.57 9.52 17.89
CA GLY A 83 -8.58 10.80 17.17
C GLY A 83 -7.65 10.90 15.97
N GLU A 84 -6.81 9.88 15.72
CA GLU A 84 -6.00 9.78 14.50
C GLU A 84 -6.70 8.90 13.44
N THR A 85 -6.41 9.15 12.17
CA THR A 85 -6.84 8.26 11.09
C THR A 85 -5.81 7.14 10.90
N PRO A 86 -6.21 5.85 10.93
CA PRO A 86 -5.29 4.74 10.76
C PRO A 86 -4.64 4.75 9.39
N LEU A 87 -3.37 4.37 9.33
CA LEU A 87 -2.69 4.15 8.05
C LEU A 87 -3.20 2.86 7.42
N GLU A 88 -3.64 2.97 6.17
CA GLU A 88 -4.02 1.85 5.33
C GLU A 88 -3.46 2.03 3.93
N TRP A 89 -2.48 1.20 3.57
CA TRP A 89 -1.78 1.29 2.28
C TRP A 89 -1.90 -0.02 1.51
N MET A 90 -2.62 0.06 0.38
CA MET A 90 -2.54 -0.94 -0.68
C MET A 90 -1.55 -0.45 -1.74
N LEU A 91 -0.37 -1.06 -1.79
CA LEU A 91 0.71 -0.68 -2.70
C LEU A 91 0.90 -1.72 -3.78
N LEU A 92 1.05 -1.28 -5.03
CA LEU A 92 1.31 -2.12 -6.20
C LEU A 92 2.68 -1.83 -6.78
N THR A 93 3.42 -2.87 -7.11
CA THR A 93 4.77 -2.77 -7.66
C THR A 93 5.06 -3.89 -8.67
N THR A 94 5.96 -3.61 -9.61
CA THR A 94 6.54 -4.59 -10.53
C THR A 94 7.74 -5.31 -9.94
N GLU A 95 8.32 -4.76 -8.87
CA GLU A 95 9.36 -5.44 -8.09
C GLU A 95 8.81 -6.72 -7.47
N VAL A 96 9.61 -7.79 -7.48
CA VAL A 96 9.25 -9.06 -6.87
C VAL A 96 9.21 -8.88 -5.35
N VAL A 97 8.09 -9.24 -4.71
CA VAL A 97 7.95 -9.18 -3.24
C VAL A 97 7.60 -10.58 -2.73
N GLU A 98 8.64 -11.35 -2.40
CA GLU A 98 8.50 -12.73 -1.92
C GLU A 98 9.04 -12.93 -0.50
N ASP A 99 9.72 -11.91 0.04
CA ASP A 99 10.29 -11.92 1.38
C ASP A 99 9.98 -10.63 2.15
N LEU A 100 10.30 -10.66 3.45
CA LEU A 100 10.12 -9.53 4.35
C LEU A 100 11.00 -8.33 3.98
N GLU A 101 12.24 -8.57 3.54
CA GLU A 101 13.21 -7.51 3.26
C GLU A 101 12.73 -6.61 2.13
N THR A 102 12.21 -7.24 1.07
CA THR A 102 11.71 -6.53 -0.09
C THR A 102 10.40 -5.82 0.23
N ALA A 103 9.51 -6.43 1.02
CA ALA A 103 8.30 -5.75 1.49
C ALA A 103 8.62 -4.51 2.35
N ILE A 104 9.61 -4.59 3.25
CA ILE A 104 10.10 -3.45 4.04
C ILE A 104 10.67 -2.37 3.13
N LYS A 105 11.44 -2.75 2.10
CA LYS A 105 11.98 -1.82 1.10
C LYS A 105 10.86 -1.06 0.38
N ILE A 106 9.79 -1.74 -0.04
CA ILE A 106 8.62 -1.12 -0.67
C ILE A 106 7.94 -0.12 0.27
N LEU A 107 7.72 -0.48 1.54
CA LEU A 107 7.15 0.43 2.53
C LEU A 107 8.04 1.66 2.75
N ARG A 108 9.34 1.46 2.91
CA ARG A 108 10.32 2.54 3.06
C ARG A 108 10.34 3.46 1.84
N TRP A 109 10.26 2.93 0.64
CA TRP A 109 10.16 3.75 -0.57
C TRP A 109 8.89 4.58 -0.59
N TYR A 110 7.77 4.01 -0.13
CA TYR A 110 6.51 4.72 -0.06
C TYR A 110 6.53 5.88 0.95
N THR A 111 7.25 5.77 2.07
CA THR A 111 7.33 6.85 3.06
C THR A 111 8.04 8.10 2.53
N TYR A 112 8.90 7.99 1.50
CA TYR A 112 9.50 9.16 0.87
C TYR A 112 8.48 10.06 0.16
N ARG A 113 7.27 9.56 -0.12
CA ARG A 113 6.19 10.37 -0.70
C ARG A 113 5.80 11.55 0.19
N TRP A 114 5.90 11.41 1.52
CA TRP A 114 5.68 12.52 2.45
C TRP A 114 6.70 13.64 2.30
N ARG A 115 7.95 13.32 1.96
CA ARG A 115 8.99 14.35 1.73
C ARG A 115 8.65 15.23 0.54
N VAL A 116 8.03 14.67 -0.50
CA VAL A 116 7.61 15.43 -1.69
C VAL A 116 6.52 16.44 -1.34
N GLU A 117 5.62 16.11 -0.42
CA GLU A 117 4.59 17.04 0.08
C GLU A 117 5.21 18.23 0.81
N ASP A 118 6.30 18.03 1.56
CA ASP A 118 7.03 19.12 2.21
C ASP A 118 7.78 20.02 1.21
N PHE A 119 8.34 19.46 0.13
CA PHE A 119 8.96 20.27 -0.93
C PHE A 119 7.95 21.21 -1.61
N HIS A 120 6.71 20.77 -1.86
CA HIS A 120 5.69 21.64 -2.44
C HIS A 120 5.24 22.78 -1.50
N LYS A 121 5.34 22.60 -0.17
CA LYS A 121 5.09 23.70 0.79
C LYS A 121 6.16 24.78 0.73
N ILE A 122 7.42 24.41 0.48
CA ILE A 122 8.55 25.35 0.43
C ILE A 122 8.50 26.20 -0.85
N LEU A 123 8.06 25.64 -1.98
CA LEU A 123 7.98 26.36 -3.26
C LEU A 123 6.72 27.21 -3.44
N ALA A 124 5.71 27.03 -2.59
CA ALA A 124 4.47 27.81 -2.62
C ALA A 124 4.50 29.04 -1.68
N GLN A 125 5.70 29.43 -1.20
CA GLN A 125 5.91 30.54 -0.27
C GLN A 125 6.57 31.74 -0.94
#